data_AF-A0A937TKX1-F1
#
_entry.id   AF-A0A937TKX1-F1
#
_cell.length_a   1.000
_cell.length_b   1.000
_cell.length_c   1.000
_cell.angle_alpha   90.00
_cell.angle_beta   90.00
_cell.angle_gamma   90.00
#
_symmetry.space_group_name_H-M   'P 1'
#
loop_
_entity.id
_entity.type
_entity.pdbx_description
1 polymer ?
#
loop_
_entity_poly.entity_id
_entity_poly.type
_entity_poly.pdbx_seq_one_letter_code
_entity_poly.pdbx_strand_id
1 'polypeptide(L)' 'MKKALKILFVTCIFLAFPLFTFAQSPPHPNGGSGPGTGNTPVGGGAPIDGGLSIMLVLGAAYGAKKVNNLKK' A
#
# COMPACT_ATOMS: atom_id res chain seq x y z
N MET A 1 10.21 -0.18 -29.49
CA MET A 1 9.21 -1.22 -29.15
C MET A 1 9.71 -2.19 -28.08
N LYS A 2 10.82 -2.92 -28.29
CA LYS A 2 11.35 -3.88 -27.30
C LYS A 2 11.66 -3.29 -25.92
N LYS A 3 12.17 -2.05 -25.86
CA LYS A 3 12.45 -1.33 -24.58
C LYS A 3 11.16 -0.97 -23.83
N ALA A 4 10.17 -0.42 -24.52
CA ALA A 4 8.88 -0.08 -23.94
C ALA A 4 8.15 -1.33 -23.41
N LEU A 5 8.23 -2.44 -24.15
CA LEU A 5 7.65 -3.71 -23.71
C LEU A 5 8.33 -4.27 -22.45
N LYS A 6 9.66 -4.14 -22.34
CA LYS A 6 10.40 -4.51 -21.11
C LYS A 6 9.96 -3.66 -19.91
N ILE A 7 9.84 -2.35 -20.10
CA ILE A 7 9.40 -1.44 -19.04
C ILE A 7 7.99 -1.81 -18.60
N LEU A 8 7.07 -1.99 -19.56
CA LEU A 8 5.68 -2.37 -19.27
C LEU A 8 5.61 -3.69 -18.49
N PHE A 9 6.39 -4.70 -18.90
CA PHE A 9 6.43 -5.99 -18.22
C PHE A 9 6.90 -5.87 -16.77
N VAL A 10 7.99 -5.12 -16.52
CA VAL A 10 8.50 -4.87 -15.17
C VAL A 10 7.48 -4.12 -14.33
N THR A 11 6.84 -3.08 -14.88
CA THR A 11 5.79 -2.32 -14.19
C THR A 11 4.60 -3.20 -13.82
N CYS A 12 4.14 -4.08 -14.71
CA CYS A 12 3.05 -5.00 -14.40
C CYS A 12 3.40 -5.96 -13.25
N ILE A 13 4.64 -6.46 -13.20
CA ILE A 13 5.10 -7.32 -12.09
C ILE A 13 5.04 -6.57 -10.76
N PHE A 14 5.54 -5.34 -10.70
CA PHE A 14 5.53 -4.54 -9.48
C PHE A 14 4.11 -4.16 -9.02
N LEU A 15 3.19 -3.92 -9.97
CA LEU A 15 1.79 -3.64 -9.66
C LEU A 15 1.01 -4.88 -9.19
N ALA A 16 1.37 -6.07 -9.68
CA ALA A 16 0.72 -7.32 -9.31
C ALA A 16 1.27 -7.90 -7.99
N PHE A 17 2.52 -7.59 -7.62
CA PHE A 17 3.19 -8.12 -6.43
C PHE A 17 2.39 -7.99 -5.11
N PRO A 18 1.71 -6.87 -4.82
CA PRO A 18 0.90 -6.73 -3.61
C PRO A 18 -0.28 -7.70 -3.54
N LEU A 19 -0.78 -8.19 -4.68
CA LEU A 19 -1.89 -9.15 -4.72
C LEU A 19 -1.48 -10.56 -4.26
N PHE A 20 -0.18 -10.86 -4.30
CA PHE A 20 0.38 -12.17 -3.94
C PHE A 20 1.09 -12.16 -2.59
N THR A 21 1.10 -11.02 -1.88
CA THR A 21 1.74 -10.89 -0.58
C THR A 21 0.70 -10.57 0.48
N PHE A 22 0.66 -11.38 1.52
CA PHE A 22 -0.19 -11.16 2.69
C PHE A 22 0.66 -10.59 3.82
N ALA A 23 0.09 -9.68 4.61
CA ALA A 23 0.75 -9.22 5.83
C ALA A 23 0.95 -10.40 6.79
N GLN A 24 2.10 -10.42 7.46
CA GLN A 24 2.38 -11.39 8.51
C GLN A 24 1.40 -11.18 9.68
N SER A 25 0.95 -12.29 10.28
CA SER A 25 0.14 -12.26 11.49
C SER A 25 0.89 -11.48 12.58
N PRO A 26 0.22 -10.61 13.33
CA PRO A 26 0.87 -9.85 14.39
C PRO A 26 1.54 -10.81 15.38
N PRO A 27 2.74 -10.44 15.91
CA PRO A 27 3.43 -11.28 16.87
C PRO A 27 2.51 -11.56 18.07
N HIS A 28 2.55 -12.80 18.56
CA HIS A 28 1.85 -13.20 19.78
C HIS A 28 2.15 -12.16 20.88
N PRO A 29 1.13 -11.62 21.58
CA PRO A 29 1.35 -10.66 22.65
C PRO A 29 2.22 -11.30 23.73
N ASN A 30 3.42 -10.79 23.97
CA ASN A 30 4.41 -11.29 24.93
C ASN A 30 3.81 -12.15 26.07
N GLY A 31 4.17 -13.43 26.10
CA GLY A 31 4.11 -14.30 27.28
C GLY A 31 2.76 -14.37 28.02
N GLY A 32 1.88 -15.28 27.62
CA GLY A 32 0.75 -15.68 28.47
C GLY A 32 -0.38 -16.32 27.69
N SER A 33 -0.59 -17.62 27.94
CA SER A 33 -1.81 -18.40 27.73
C SER A 33 -2.58 -18.21 26.41
N GLY A 34 -2.60 -19.27 25.60
CA GLY A 34 -3.28 -19.34 24.31
C GLY A 34 -4.75 -18.88 24.29
N PRO A 35 -5.30 -18.65 23.08
CA PRO A 35 -6.59 -18.00 22.90
C PRO A 35 -7.74 -18.95 23.29
N GLY A 36 -8.07 -18.95 24.58
CA GLY A 36 -9.37 -19.36 25.09
C GLY A 36 -10.27 -18.14 25.20
N THR A 37 -11.41 -18.20 24.52
CA THR A 37 -12.61 -17.35 24.72
C THR A 37 -12.45 -15.85 24.51
N GLY A 38 -12.60 -15.41 23.26
CA GLY A 38 -12.85 -14.01 22.93
C GLY A 38 -12.40 -13.69 21.52
N ASN A 39 -13.35 -13.49 20.61
CA ASN A 39 -13.14 -13.05 19.22
C ASN A 39 -12.61 -11.59 19.16
N THR A 40 -11.59 -11.22 19.91
CA THR A 40 -10.86 -9.97 19.70
C THR A 40 -9.75 -10.24 18.70
N PRO A 41 -9.82 -9.71 17.47
CA PRO A 41 -8.73 -9.82 16.53
C PRO A 41 -7.48 -9.21 17.16
N VAL A 42 -6.46 -10.04 17.39
CA VAL A 42 -5.12 -9.55 17.68
C VAL A 42 -4.65 -8.79 16.44
N GLY A 43 -4.40 -7.49 16.60
CA GLY A 43 -3.96 -6.60 15.52
C GLY A 43 -5.09 -6.00 14.69
N GLY A 44 -5.54 -4.80 15.07
CA GLY A 44 -6.10 -3.88 14.10
C GLY A 44 -4.98 -3.48 13.15
N GLY A 45 -5.05 -3.91 11.90
CA GLY A 45 -4.06 -3.57 10.88
C GLY A 45 -3.79 -2.06 10.92
N ALA A 46 -2.52 -1.68 11.03
CA ALA A 46 -2.11 -0.28 11.02
C ALA A 46 -2.88 0.44 9.90
N PRO A 47 -3.52 1.59 10.15
CA PRO A 47 -4.43 2.18 9.19
C PRO A 47 -3.71 2.44 7.86
N ILE A 48 -3.98 1.62 6.85
CA ILE A 48 -3.48 1.83 5.48
C ILE A 48 -3.92 3.23 4.98
N ASP A 49 -5.06 3.70 5.50
CA ASP A 49 -5.66 4.98 5.18
C ASP A 49 -4.77 6.19 5.52
N GLY A 50 -3.96 6.14 6.58
CA GLY A 50 -3.17 7.30 7.02
C GLY A 50 -2.05 7.70 6.04
N GLY A 51 -1.43 6.71 5.38
CA GLY A 51 -0.36 6.95 4.40
C GLY A 51 -0.88 7.10 2.96
N LEU A 52 -1.97 6.42 2.62
CA LEU A 52 -2.52 6.43 1.27
C LEU A 52 -3.22 7.76 0.96
N SER A 53 -4.02 8.28 1.88
CA SER A 53 -4.75 9.53 1.65
C SER A 53 -3.81 10.74 1.55
N ILE A 54 -2.74 10.80 2.34
CA ILE A 54 -1.72 11.86 2.21
C ILE A 54 -0.98 11.79 0.86
N MET A 55 -0.61 10.60 0.40
CA MET A 55 0.02 10.40 -0.91
C MET A 55 -0.91 10.80 -2.05
N LEU A 56 -2.20 10.46 -1.95
CA LEU A 56 -3.21 10.82 -2.95
C LEU A 56 -3.39 12.35 -3.03
N VAL A 57 -3.52 13.02 -1.90
CA VAL A 57 -3.65 14.48 -1.82
C VAL A 57 -2.42 15.18 -2.41
N LEU A 58 -1.22 14.75 -2.03
CA LEU A 58 0.03 15.32 -2.55
C LEU A 58 0.20 15.08 -4.05
N GLY A 59 -0.14 13.88 -4.53
CA GLY A 59 -0.12 13.54 -5.95
C GLY A 59 -1.08 14.41 -6.77
N ALA A 60 -2.32 14.58 -6.29
CA ALA A 60 -3.31 15.45 -6.93
C ALA A 60 -2.87 16.92 -6.94
N ALA A 61 -2.36 17.44 -5.82
CA ALA A 61 -1.88 18.80 -5.71
C ALA A 61 -0.71 19.08 -6.67
N TYR A 62 0.28 18.16 -6.74
CA TYR A 62 1.39 18.28 -7.68
C TYR A 62 0.93 18.20 -9.13
N GLY A 63 0.02 17.26 -9.45
CA GLY A 63 -0.56 17.13 -10.79
C GLY A 63 -1.26 18.40 -11.25
N ALA A 64 -2.10 18.99 -10.40
CA ALA A 64 -2.78 20.26 -10.67
C ALA A 64 -1.79 21.41 -10.91
N LYS A 65 -0.76 21.54 -10.06
CA LYS A 65 0.30 22.56 -10.24
C LYS A 65 1.01 22.40 -11.57
N LYS A 66 1.36 21.17 -11.96
CA LYS A 66 2.08 20.90 -13.21
C LYS A 66 1.24 21.24 -14.44
N VAL A 67 -0.04 20.88 -14.44
CA VAL A 67 -0.97 21.22 -15.54
C VAL A 67 -1.13 22.73 -15.67
N ASN A 68 -1.25 23.47 -14.56
CA ASN A 68 -1.34 24.93 -14.59
C ASN A 68 -0.06 25.58 -15.12
N ASN A 69 1.12 25.09 -14.75
CA ASN A 69 2.39 25.60 -15.28
C ASN A 69 2.58 25.32 -16.78
N LEU A 70 2.04 24.22 -17.31
CA LEU A 70 2.11 23.92 -18.75
C LEU A 70 1.13 24.74 -19.57
N LYS A 71 0.04 25.23 -18.94
CA LYS A 71 -0.96 26.10 -19.55
C LYS A 71 -0.55 27.58 -19.54
N LYS A 72 0.50 27.92 -18.81
CA LYS A 72 1.03 29.28 -18.64
C LYS A 72 2.28 29.46 -19.49
#